data_AF-A0A094J4V1-F1
#
_entry.id   AF-A0A094J4V1-F1
#
_cell.length_a   1.000
_cell.length_b   1.000
_cell.length_c   1.000
_cell.angle_alpha   90.00
_cell.angle_beta   90.00
_cell.angle_gamma   90.00
#
_symmetry.space_group_name_H-M   'P 1'
#
loop_
_entity.id
_entity.type
_entity.pdbx_description
1 polymer ?
#
loop_
_entity_poly.entity_id
_entity_poly.type
_entity_poly.pdbx_seq_one_letter_code
_entity_poly.pdbx_strand_id
1 'polypeptide(L)'
;MKKLLVLLAVLTLSFTLTACNGEEDLPETMTMAELDGFMGRSDVQYIDLRNFDERMKAGYIEGFEVIPYFDYLKYQGILSDANGGWVFDTGEIGAVGSMREMFNEDKTILLMCGSGTRAQYVMDALLSLGYENVINIGGYAAYIEADGEAVVLGGESFYINMDAKGTYTPGTYFGVSDGLYLATVVINDAGGIQSVFFDAVTCDTDTDADDVKDSDCTTKQAKGDDYGMVTYGSAVQEWYLQANEVAVAVVANQGWDTDGIDDLAGVTITVTGFEDALEDALTQATD
;
A
#
# COMPACT_ATOMS: atom_id res chain seq x y z
N MET A 1 27.57 -15.60 -77.75
CA MET A 1 27.91 -16.30 -76.49
C MET A 1 26.73 -17.18 -76.12
N LYS A 2 26.88 -18.50 -76.25
CA LYS A 2 25.84 -19.51 -76.03
C LYS A 2 25.98 -20.05 -74.60
N LYS A 3 24.85 -20.10 -73.88
CA LYS A 3 24.43 -21.08 -72.85
C LYS A 3 25.45 -21.47 -71.77
N LEU A 4 25.09 -21.23 -70.49
CA LEU A 4 25.05 -22.33 -69.51
C LEU A 4 24.22 -21.94 -68.26
N LEU A 5 23.15 -22.69 -68.03
CA LEU A 5 22.48 -22.83 -66.74
C LEU A 5 23.45 -23.47 -65.74
N VAL A 6 23.50 -22.98 -64.50
CA VAL A 6 23.75 -23.85 -63.34
C VAL A 6 22.75 -23.51 -62.25
N LEU A 7 21.93 -24.52 -62.01
CA LEU A 7 20.97 -24.72 -60.94
C LEU A 7 21.75 -25.04 -59.64
N LEU A 8 21.50 -24.34 -58.54
CA LEU A 8 21.74 -24.90 -57.21
C LEU A 8 20.55 -24.55 -56.33
N ALA A 9 19.70 -25.56 -56.15
CA ALA A 9 18.69 -25.65 -55.12
C ALA A 9 19.34 -25.87 -53.74
N VAL A 10 18.51 -25.92 -52.68
CA VAL A 10 18.81 -26.07 -51.24
C VAL A 10 18.94 -24.68 -50.59
N LEU A 11 17.98 -24.14 -49.84
CA LEU A 11 17.17 -24.75 -48.79
C LEU A 11 15.87 -23.91 -48.63
N THR A 12 14.79 -24.27 -49.32
CA THR A 12 13.46 -23.78 -48.94
C THR A 12 13.06 -24.51 -47.67
N LEU A 13 13.44 -23.93 -46.54
CA LEU A 13 12.99 -24.33 -45.22
C LEU A 13 11.46 -24.18 -45.22
N SER A 14 10.82 -25.33 -45.17
CA SER A 14 9.38 -25.53 -45.10
C SER A 14 8.80 -24.79 -43.90
N PHE A 15 8.30 -23.58 -44.13
CA PHE A 15 7.22 -23.01 -43.34
C PHE A 15 6.01 -23.92 -43.51
N THR A 16 5.81 -24.81 -42.55
CA THR A 16 4.52 -25.43 -42.34
C THR A 16 3.60 -24.32 -41.84
N LEU A 17 2.89 -23.68 -42.77
CA LEU A 17 1.72 -22.89 -42.43
C LEU A 17 0.71 -23.86 -41.81
N THR A 18 0.75 -23.99 -40.49
CA THR A 18 -0.43 -24.40 -39.74
C THR A 18 -1.39 -23.23 -39.78
N ALA A 19 -2.26 -23.25 -40.77
CA ALA A 19 -3.43 -22.38 -40.82
C ALA A 19 -4.39 -22.82 -39.70
N CYS A 20 -4.33 -22.13 -38.57
CA CYS A 20 -5.38 -22.03 -37.56
C CYS A 20 -5.42 -20.55 -37.16
N ASN A 21 -6.49 -19.86 -37.54
CA ASN A 21 -6.85 -18.46 -37.21
C ASN A 21 -5.72 -17.60 -36.64
N GLY A 22 -5.03 -16.87 -37.53
CA GLY A 22 -3.80 -16.14 -37.24
C GLY A 22 -3.97 -14.99 -36.25
N GLU A 23 -3.80 -15.30 -34.97
CA GLU A 23 -3.31 -14.41 -33.94
C GLU A 23 -1.90 -14.94 -33.60
N GLU A 24 -0.88 -14.07 -33.61
CA GLU A 24 0.50 -14.46 -33.28
C GLU A 24 0.55 -15.04 -31.87
N ASP A 25 1.26 -16.14 -31.63
CA ASP A 25 1.38 -16.68 -30.26
C ASP A 25 2.02 -15.62 -29.34
N LEU A 26 1.53 -15.52 -28.10
CA LEU A 26 2.12 -14.59 -27.13
C LEU A 26 3.55 -15.05 -26.78
N PRO A 27 4.48 -14.10 -26.60
CA PRO A 27 5.83 -14.43 -26.17
C PRO A 27 5.85 -14.94 -24.72
N GLU A 28 6.84 -15.76 -24.36
CA GLU A 28 7.03 -16.24 -22.98
C GLU A 28 7.25 -15.08 -21.98
N THR A 29 7.81 -13.97 -22.47
CA THR A 29 8.01 -12.74 -21.71
C THR A 29 7.61 -11.55 -22.56
N MET A 30 7.01 -10.54 -21.95
CA MET A 30 6.58 -9.32 -22.64
C MET A 30 6.96 -8.11 -21.82
N THR A 31 7.28 -7.01 -22.49
CA THR A 31 7.54 -5.71 -21.89
C THR A 31 6.43 -4.71 -22.25
N MET A 32 6.36 -3.61 -21.50
CA MET A 32 5.42 -2.53 -21.81
C MET A 32 5.55 -1.96 -23.24
N ALA A 33 6.75 -1.98 -23.83
CA ALA A 33 6.94 -1.47 -25.19
C ALA A 33 6.31 -2.35 -26.27
N GLU A 34 6.05 -3.62 -25.96
CA GLU A 34 5.47 -4.60 -26.89
C GLU A 34 3.95 -4.72 -26.72
N LEU A 35 3.41 -4.24 -25.59
CA LEU A 35 2.03 -4.45 -25.15
C LEU A 35 0.99 -4.08 -26.21
N ASP A 36 1.14 -2.93 -26.87
CA ASP A 36 0.13 -2.41 -27.82
C ASP A 36 -0.11 -3.37 -29.00
N GLY A 37 0.92 -4.12 -29.43
CA GLY A 37 0.79 -5.13 -30.48
C GLY A 37 -0.08 -6.32 -30.09
N PHE A 38 -0.32 -6.51 -28.79
CA PHE A 38 -1.08 -7.63 -28.23
C PHE A 38 -2.33 -7.18 -27.50
N MET A 39 -2.75 -5.91 -27.60
CA MET A 39 -3.96 -5.40 -26.92
C MET A 39 -5.26 -5.88 -27.57
N GLY A 40 -6.30 -6.06 -26.76
CA GLY A 40 -7.66 -6.37 -27.22
C GLY A 40 -7.91 -7.85 -27.59
N ARG A 41 -6.98 -8.74 -27.26
CA ARG A 41 -7.14 -10.17 -27.49
C ARG A 41 -8.11 -10.80 -26.50
N SER A 42 -8.92 -11.74 -26.98
CA SER A 42 -9.94 -12.39 -26.16
C SER A 42 -9.40 -13.52 -25.25
N ASP A 43 -8.26 -14.10 -25.63
CA ASP A 43 -7.52 -15.14 -24.90
C ASP A 43 -6.58 -14.56 -23.83
N VAL A 44 -6.54 -13.23 -23.69
CA VAL A 44 -5.73 -12.52 -22.71
C VAL A 44 -6.61 -11.87 -21.65
N GLN A 45 -6.09 -11.83 -20.42
CA GLN A 45 -6.60 -11.02 -19.32
C GLN A 45 -5.54 -9.99 -18.95
N TYR A 46 -5.85 -8.69 -19.11
CA TYR A 46 -4.95 -7.59 -18.82
C TYR A 46 -5.30 -7.03 -17.45
N ILE A 47 -4.38 -7.03 -16.49
CA ILE A 47 -4.68 -6.68 -15.09
C ILE A 47 -3.75 -5.59 -14.59
N ASP A 48 -4.34 -4.48 -14.15
CA ASP A 48 -3.67 -3.35 -13.51
C ASP A 48 -3.85 -3.47 -11.99
N LEU A 49 -2.73 -3.71 -11.30
CA LEU A 49 -2.67 -3.90 -9.85
C LEU A 49 -2.43 -2.58 -9.08
N ARG A 50 -2.47 -1.43 -9.75
CA ARG A 50 -2.33 -0.12 -9.11
C ARG A 50 -3.56 0.25 -8.28
N ASN A 51 -3.34 1.10 -7.29
CA ASN A 51 -4.42 1.69 -6.51
C ASN A 51 -5.28 2.62 -7.37
N PHE A 52 -6.52 2.85 -6.94
CA PHE A 52 -7.45 3.66 -7.72
C PHE A 52 -6.98 5.11 -7.84
N ASP A 53 -6.37 5.67 -6.80
CA ASP A 53 -5.82 7.02 -6.80
C ASP A 53 -4.66 7.17 -7.78
N GLU A 54 -3.72 6.21 -7.82
CA GLU A 54 -2.62 6.16 -8.79
C GLU A 54 -3.16 6.22 -10.23
N ARG A 55 -4.18 5.42 -10.52
CA ARG A 55 -4.80 5.33 -11.86
C ARG A 55 -5.52 6.61 -12.25
N MET A 56 -6.29 7.18 -11.32
CA MET A 56 -7.06 8.40 -11.60
C MET A 56 -6.18 9.65 -11.67
N LYS A 57 -5.05 9.67 -10.96
CA LYS A 57 -4.08 10.78 -10.99
C LYS A 57 -3.15 10.72 -12.20
N ALA A 58 -2.53 9.57 -12.46
CA ALA A 58 -1.53 9.42 -13.53
C ALA A 58 -2.13 9.00 -14.88
N GLY A 59 -3.38 8.53 -14.88
CA GLY A 59 -3.97 7.84 -16.02
C GLY A 59 -3.78 6.33 -15.97
N TYR A 60 -4.38 5.66 -16.95
CA TYR A 60 -4.39 4.22 -17.05
C TYR A 60 -4.39 3.74 -18.50
N ILE A 61 -4.05 2.47 -18.70
CA ILE A 61 -4.07 1.82 -20.01
C ILE A 61 -5.49 1.30 -20.25
N GLU A 62 -6.12 1.71 -21.35
CA GLU A 62 -7.45 1.22 -21.72
C GLU A 62 -7.44 -0.30 -21.91
N GLY A 63 -8.53 -0.98 -21.55
CA GLY A 63 -8.65 -2.44 -21.70
C GLY A 63 -8.11 -3.28 -20.53
N PHE A 64 -7.42 -2.66 -19.57
CA PHE A 64 -7.00 -3.33 -18.34
C PHE A 64 -8.15 -3.44 -17.33
N GLU A 65 -8.36 -4.67 -16.85
CA GLU A 65 -9.13 -4.96 -15.65
C GLU A 65 -8.38 -4.45 -14.41
N VAL A 66 -9.13 -4.02 -13.40
CA VAL A 66 -8.57 -3.28 -12.27
C VAL A 66 -8.72 -4.13 -11.03
N ILE A 67 -7.59 -4.64 -10.53
CA ILE A 67 -7.56 -5.48 -9.32
C ILE A 67 -6.47 -4.93 -8.41
N PRO A 68 -6.72 -3.81 -7.71
CA PRO A 68 -5.69 -3.15 -6.92
C PRO A 68 -5.08 -4.06 -5.87
N TYR A 69 -3.75 -4.04 -5.73
CA TYR A 69 -3.09 -4.84 -4.70
C TYR A 69 -3.47 -4.37 -3.29
N PHE A 70 -3.24 -3.10 -2.97
CA PHE A 70 -3.52 -2.59 -1.62
C PHE A 70 -5.00 -2.38 -1.39
N ASP A 71 -5.66 -1.65 -2.28
CA ASP A 71 -7.07 -1.26 -2.14
C ASP A 71 -8.06 -2.43 -2.24
N TYR A 72 -7.63 -3.60 -2.73
CA TYR A 72 -8.52 -4.74 -2.88
C TYR A 72 -7.93 -6.06 -2.36
N LEU A 73 -6.84 -6.57 -2.95
CA LEU A 73 -6.33 -7.90 -2.60
C LEU A 73 -5.90 -7.97 -1.12
N LYS A 74 -5.07 -7.03 -0.68
CA LYS A 74 -4.64 -6.91 0.72
C LYS A 74 -5.77 -6.49 1.62
N TYR A 75 -6.54 -5.49 1.21
CA TYR A 75 -7.67 -4.97 1.99
C TYR A 75 -8.76 -6.03 2.30
N GLN A 76 -9.00 -6.97 1.38
CA GLN A 76 -9.95 -8.07 1.59
C GLN A 76 -9.30 -9.30 2.24
N GLY A 77 -8.01 -9.25 2.57
CA GLY A 77 -7.27 -10.41 3.10
C GLY A 77 -7.18 -11.57 2.11
N ILE A 78 -7.28 -11.29 0.80
CA ILE A 78 -7.17 -12.31 -0.25
C ILE A 78 -5.71 -12.70 -0.47
N LEU A 79 -4.83 -11.70 -0.47
CA LEU A 79 -3.39 -11.83 -0.58
C LEU A 79 -2.73 -10.76 0.30
N SER A 80 -1.97 -11.17 1.31
CA SER A 80 -1.21 -10.27 2.20
C SER A 80 0.24 -10.11 1.73
N ASP A 81 0.99 -9.22 2.39
CA ASP A 81 2.45 -9.05 2.32
C ASP A 81 3.05 -9.05 3.74
N ALA A 82 2.49 -9.88 4.63
CA ALA A 82 2.76 -9.81 6.07
C ALA A 82 4.24 -10.01 6.43
N ASN A 83 5.01 -10.71 5.60
CA ASN A 83 6.45 -10.90 5.81
C ASN A 83 7.30 -9.70 5.33
N GLY A 84 6.69 -8.72 4.66
CA GLY A 84 7.38 -7.58 4.07
C GLY A 84 8.32 -7.94 2.92
N GLY A 85 8.97 -6.94 2.34
CA GLY A 85 10.07 -7.15 1.40
C GLY A 85 9.72 -7.66 -0.01
N TRP A 86 8.43 -7.80 -0.36
CA TRP A 86 7.96 -8.26 -1.67
C TRP A 86 8.51 -9.63 -2.08
N VAL A 87 8.79 -10.51 -1.11
CA VAL A 87 9.15 -11.90 -1.34
C VAL A 87 7.95 -12.76 -0.98
N PHE A 88 7.34 -13.40 -1.98
CA PHE A 88 6.10 -14.15 -1.80
C PHE A 88 6.31 -15.44 -1.00
N ASP A 89 5.41 -15.67 -0.03
CA ASP A 89 5.23 -16.95 0.66
C ASP A 89 3.80 -17.50 0.48
N THR A 90 3.68 -18.82 0.32
CA THR A 90 2.37 -19.47 0.11
C THR A 90 1.35 -19.24 1.23
N GLY A 91 1.81 -18.98 2.46
CA GLY A 91 0.95 -18.64 3.59
C GLY A 91 0.27 -17.27 3.49
N GLU A 92 0.69 -16.42 2.54
CA GLU A 92 0.14 -15.08 2.35
C GLU A 92 -1.17 -15.09 1.52
N ILE A 93 -1.52 -16.23 0.92
CA ILE A 93 -2.81 -16.41 0.22
C ILE A 93 -3.90 -16.70 1.26
N GLY A 94 -4.70 -15.68 1.59
CA GLY A 94 -5.83 -15.82 2.53
C GLY A 94 -7.10 -16.40 1.89
N ALA A 95 -7.30 -16.22 0.57
CA ALA A 95 -8.51 -16.71 -0.11
C ALA A 95 -8.24 -17.22 -1.54
N VAL A 96 -7.89 -18.51 -1.65
CA VAL A 96 -7.66 -19.19 -2.95
C VAL A 96 -8.87 -19.10 -3.88
N GLY A 97 -10.09 -19.23 -3.36
CA GLY A 97 -11.31 -19.15 -4.17
C GLY A 97 -11.44 -17.80 -4.88
N SER A 98 -11.24 -16.71 -4.14
CA SER A 98 -11.29 -15.35 -4.71
C SER A 98 -10.19 -15.13 -5.75
N MET A 99 -8.98 -15.66 -5.53
CA MET A 99 -7.92 -15.61 -6.54
C MET A 99 -8.37 -16.29 -7.85
N ARG A 100 -8.96 -17.49 -7.77
CA ARG A 100 -9.43 -18.23 -8.96
C ARG A 100 -10.62 -17.59 -9.67
N GLU A 101 -11.46 -16.85 -8.95
CA GLU A 101 -12.58 -16.12 -9.54
C GLU A 101 -12.11 -14.87 -10.30
N MET A 102 -11.07 -14.20 -9.80
CA MET A 102 -10.54 -12.97 -10.37
C MET A 102 -9.54 -13.19 -11.50
N PHE A 103 -8.70 -14.22 -11.39
CA PHE A 103 -7.63 -14.51 -12.32
C PHE A 103 -8.01 -15.76 -13.12
N ASN A 104 -8.26 -15.59 -14.43
CA ASN A 104 -8.79 -16.66 -15.25
C ASN A 104 -7.68 -17.60 -15.75
N GLU A 105 -7.65 -18.84 -15.23
CA GLU A 105 -6.66 -19.87 -15.57
C GLU A 105 -6.69 -20.29 -17.05
N ASP A 106 -7.81 -20.10 -17.74
CA ASP A 106 -7.96 -20.45 -19.17
C ASP A 106 -7.36 -19.39 -20.11
N LYS A 107 -6.92 -18.24 -19.56
CA LYS A 107 -6.34 -17.11 -20.32
C LYS A 107 -4.87 -16.93 -19.99
N THR A 108 -4.16 -16.26 -20.90
CA THR A 108 -2.86 -15.66 -20.54
C THR A 108 -3.11 -14.39 -19.73
N ILE A 109 -2.51 -14.31 -18.55
CA ILE A 109 -2.69 -13.19 -17.63
C ILE A 109 -1.48 -12.26 -17.74
N LEU A 110 -1.71 -11.03 -18.17
CA LEU A 110 -0.69 -9.97 -18.21
C LEU A 110 -0.88 -9.07 -17.00
N LEU A 111 0.09 -9.09 -16.09
CA LEU A 111 0.08 -8.32 -14.85
C LEU A 111 0.95 -7.09 -14.98
N MET A 112 0.42 -5.95 -14.55
CA MET A 112 1.19 -4.72 -14.41
C MET A 112 0.88 -3.99 -13.12
N CYS A 113 1.78 -3.07 -12.75
CA CYS A 113 1.50 -2.10 -11.71
C CYS A 113 2.19 -0.75 -12.00
N GLY A 114 2.60 0.01 -10.98
CA GLY A 114 3.39 1.23 -11.18
C GLY A 114 4.81 0.96 -11.71
N SER A 115 5.50 -0.05 -11.16
CA SER A 115 6.93 -0.35 -11.42
C SER A 115 7.23 -1.81 -11.76
N GLY A 116 6.24 -2.71 -11.69
CA GLY A 116 6.40 -4.16 -11.88
C GLY A 116 6.56 -4.98 -10.59
N THR A 117 6.87 -4.37 -9.44
CA THR A 117 7.09 -5.11 -8.18
C THR A 117 5.84 -5.86 -7.69
N ARG A 118 4.70 -5.17 -7.59
CA ARG A 118 3.41 -5.80 -7.24
C ARG A 118 3.00 -6.89 -8.23
N ALA A 119 3.30 -6.68 -9.51
CA ALA A 119 2.99 -7.63 -10.57
C ALA A 119 3.81 -8.92 -10.43
N GLN A 120 5.08 -8.81 -10.06
CA GLN A 120 5.90 -9.99 -9.75
C GLN A 120 5.33 -10.74 -8.56
N TYR A 121 4.97 -10.03 -7.50
CA TYR A 121 4.45 -10.63 -6.28
C TYR A 121 3.13 -11.40 -6.51
N VAL A 122 2.19 -10.81 -7.26
CA VAL A 122 0.94 -11.49 -7.65
C VAL A 122 1.21 -12.63 -8.64
N MET A 123 2.18 -12.48 -9.55
CA MET A 123 2.60 -13.56 -10.45
C MET A 123 3.07 -14.78 -9.66
N ASP A 124 3.96 -14.61 -8.70
CA ASP A 124 4.48 -15.70 -7.86
C ASP A 124 3.35 -16.39 -7.09
N ALA A 125 2.38 -15.62 -6.59
CA ALA A 125 1.17 -16.17 -5.95
C ALA A 125 0.35 -17.04 -6.91
N LEU A 126 0.09 -16.58 -8.13
CA LEU A 126 -0.66 -17.35 -9.14
C LEU A 126 0.10 -18.60 -9.59
N LEU A 127 1.41 -18.51 -9.82
CA LEU A 127 2.25 -19.66 -10.15
C LEU A 127 2.19 -20.72 -9.03
N SER A 128 2.17 -20.30 -7.76
CA SER A 128 2.03 -21.22 -6.62
C SER A 128 0.68 -21.96 -6.59
N LEU A 129 -0.37 -21.37 -7.19
CA LEU A 129 -1.69 -21.96 -7.34
C LEU A 129 -1.80 -22.88 -8.58
N GLY A 130 -0.74 -22.99 -9.37
CA GLY A 130 -0.66 -23.84 -10.56
C GLY A 130 -1.02 -23.15 -11.87
N TYR A 131 -1.09 -21.82 -11.91
CA TYR A 131 -1.24 -21.09 -13.16
C TYR A 131 0.04 -21.24 -13.99
N GLU A 132 -0.09 -21.45 -15.29
CA GLU A 132 1.05 -21.65 -16.19
C GLU A 132 1.32 -20.43 -17.08
N ASN A 133 0.29 -19.62 -17.36
CA ASN A 133 0.34 -18.53 -18.34
C ASN A 133 0.17 -17.16 -17.66
N VAL A 134 1.15 -16.76 -16.85
CA VAL A 134 1.15 -15.46 -16.15
C VAL A 134 2.43 -14.71 -16.47
N ILE A 135 2.32 -13.46 -16.92
CA ILE A 135 3.45 -12.65 -17.36
C ILE A 135 3.41 -11.30 -16.64
N ASN A 136 4.49 -10.96 -15.95
CA ASN A 136 4.73 -9.60 -15.46
C ASN A 136 5.26 -8.74 -16.62
N ILE A 137 4.44 -7.79 -17.08
CA ILE A 137 4.78 -6.92 -18.21
C ILE A 137 5.44 -5.60 -17.78
N GLY A 138 5.58 -5.37 -16.48
CA GLY A 138 6.28 -4.22 -15.90
C GLY A 138 5.36 -3.13 -15.34
N GLY A 139 5.82 -1.87 -15.46
CA GLY A 139 5.21 -0.73 -14.80
C GLY A 139 4.60 0.29 -15.76
N TYR A 140 3.52 0.97 -15.33
CA TYR A 140 2.90 2.06 -16.08
C TYR A 140 3.89 3.14 -16.52
N ALA A 141 4.89 3.46 -15.70
CA ALA A 141 5.92 4.43 -16.05
C ALA A 141 6.68 4.02 -17.33
N ALA A 142 7.04 2.74 -17.46
CA ALA A 142 7.72 2.22 -18.65
C ALA A 142 6.83 2.23 -19.89
N TYR A 143 5.52 2.08 -19.74
CA TYR A 143 4.56 2.20 -20.85
C TYR A 143 4.48 3.63 -21.37
N ILE A 144 4.47 4.62 -20.47
CA ILE A 144 4.51 6.04 -20.85
C ILE A 144 5.84 6.40 -21.51
N GLU A 145 6.97 5.91 -20.98
CA GLU A 145 8.29 6.12 -21.59
C GLU A 145 8.42 5.48 -22.99
N ALA A 146 7.64 4.44 -23.26
CA ALA A 146 7.58 3.78 -24.55
C ALA A 146 6.60 4.44 -25.55
N ASP A 147 6.02 5.60 -25.20
CA ASP A 147 5.01 6.32 -26.00
C ASP A 147 3.77 5.46 -26.33
N GLY A 148 3.31 4.66 -25.36
CA GLY A 148 2.16 3.77 -25.53
C GLY A 148 0.89 4.48 -26.01
N GLU A 149 0.13 3.83 -26.91
CA GLU A 149 -0.98 4.45 -27.64
C GLU A 149 -2.32 4.41 -26.89
N ALA A 150 -2.52 3.42 -26.00
CA ALA A 150 -3.79 3.18 -25.30
C ALA A 150 -3.90 3.92 -23.95
N VAL A 151 -3.20 5.04 -23.79
CA VAL A 151 -3.19 5.83 -22.55
C VAL A 151 -4.46 6.67 -22.42
N VAL A 152 -5.20 6.46 -21.34
CA VAL A 152 -6.25 7.36 -20.86
C VAL A 152 -5.66 8.26 -19.78
N LEU A 153 -5.62 9.56 -20.04
CA LEU A 153 -5.05 10.54 -19.11
C LEU A 153 -5.89 10.68 -17.84
N GLY A 154 -5.21 10.81 -16.70
CA GLY A 154 -5.82 11.08 -15.40
C GLY A 154 -6.26 12.54 -15.21
N GLY A 155 -6.85 12.82 -14.06
CA GLY A 155 -7.21 14.17 -13.59
C GLY A 155 -6.18 14.76 -12.63
N GLU A 156 -6.09 16.09 -12.55
CA GLU A 156 -5.07 16.81 -11.77
C GLU A 156 -5.14 16.60 -10.24
N SER A 157 -6.26 16.09 -9.71
CA SER A 157 -6.37 15.72 -8.28
C SER A 157 -7.47 14.69 -8.03
N PHE A 158 -7.08 13.52 -7.55
CA PHE A 158 -8.00 12.49 -7.07
C PHE A 158 -7.32 11.65 -6.00
N TYR A 159 -7.98 11.48 -4.85
CA TYR A 159 -7.54 10.63 -3.75
C TYR A 159 -8.74 9.82 -3.27
N ILE A 160 -8.60 8.50 -3.23
CA ILE A 160 -9.51 7.64 -2.48
C ILE A 160 -8.78 7.26 -1.21
N ASN A 161 -9.33 7.64 -0.05
CA ASN A 161 -8.88 7.12 1.22
C ASN A 161 -9.81 5.96 1.59
N MET A 162 -9.28 4.75 1.60
CA MET A 162 -10.03 3.59 2.09
C MET A 162 -9.92 3.54 3.60
N ASP A 163 -11.06 3.44 4.28
CA ASP A 163 -11.08 3.25 5.73
C ASP A 163 -10.30 2.00 6.09
N ALA A 164 -9.32 2.15 6.99
CA ALA A 164 -8.51 1.04 7.45
C ALA A 164 -9.40 -0.07 8.04
N LYS A 165 -9.08 -1.33 7.74
CA LYS A 165 -9.77 -2.48 8.30
C LYS A 165 -9.02 -3.02 9.49
N GLY A 166 -9.76 -3.49 10.48
CA GLY A 166 -9.19 -4.14 11.65
C GLY A 166 -10.21 -4.99 12.37
N THR A 167 -9.81 -5.53 13.51
CA THR A 167 -10.63 -6.41 14.34
C THR A 167 -11.28 -5.69 15.52
N TYR A 168 -11.06 -4.37 15.65
CA TYR A 168 -11.56 -3.59 16.77
C TYR A 168 -13.05 -3.29 16.60
N THR A 169 -13.74 -3.14 17.73
CA THR A 169 -15.14 -2.70 17.77
C THR A 169 -15.22 -1.20 17.44
N PRO A 170 -16.05 -0.77 16.47
CA PRO A 170 -16.21 0.65 16.13
C PRO A 170 -16.60 1.51 17.33
N GLY A 171 -15.99 2.68 17.48
CA GLY A 171 -16.25 3.56 18.63
C GLY A 171 -15.12 4.56 18.92
N THR A 172 -15.27 5.30 20.02
CA THR A 172 -14.24 6.17 20.56
C THR A 172 -13.83 5.66 21.92
N TYR A 173 -12.54 5.38 22.08
CA TYR A 173 -11.95 4.80 23.27
C TYR A 173 -10.95 5.77 23.89
N PHE A 174 -10.88 5.77 25.22
CA PHE A 174 -10.02 6.63 25.99
C PHE A 174 -9.13 5.76 26.86
N GLY A 175 -7.82 5.93 26.73
CA GLY A 175 -6.84 5.23 27.54
C GLY A 175 -5.98 6.19 28.35
N VAL A 176 -5.57 5.75 29.54
CA VAL A 176 -4.77 6.55 30.47
C VAL A 176 -3.63 5.72 31.04
N SER A 177 -2.40 6.24 30.96
CA SER A 177 -1.25 5.59 31.59
C SER A 177 -0.98 6.09 33.01
N ASP A 178 -0.16 5.34 33.76
CA ASP A 178 0.30 5.71 35.11
C ASP A 178 1.02 7.07 35.15
N GLY A 179 1.61 7.49 34.03
CA GLY A 179 2.26 8.80 33.85
C GLY A 179 1.30 9.95 33.54
N LEU A 180 -0.02 9.74 33.59
CA LEU A 180 -1.07 10.68 33.17
C LEU A 180 -0.96 11.10 31.69
N TYR A 181 -0.46 10.21 30.85
CA TYR A 181 -0.61 10.34 29.41
C TYR A 181 -2.00 9.82 29.02
N LEU A 182 -2.59 10.47 28.03
CA LEU A 182 -3.94 10.22 27.57
C LEU A 182 -3.89 9.85 26.09
N ALA A 183 -4.65 8.83 25.69
CA ALA A 183 -4.87 8.50 24.29
C ALA A 183 -6.38 8.51 24.02
N THR A 184 -6.80 9.23 22.98
CA THR A 184 -8.15 9.11 22.41
C THR A 184 -8.04 8.42 21.07
N VAL A 185 -8.68 7.27 20.92
CA VAL A 185 -8.63 6.43 19.72
C VAL A 185 -10.02 6.35 19.11
N VAL A 186 -10.15 6.67 17.83
CA VAL A 186 -11.38 6.47 17.06
C VAL A 186 -11.19 5.26 16.16
N ILE A 187 -12.07 4.27 16.32
CA ILE A 187 -12.15 3.08 15.47
C ILE A 187 -13.30 3.29 14.49
N ASN A 188 -13.02 3.14 13.18
CA ASN A 188 -14.01 3.29 12.13
C ASN A 188 -14.99 2.09 12.07
N ASP A 189 -16.01 2.20 11.24
CA ASP A 189 -17.02 1.14 11.03
C ASP A 189 -16.44 -0.17 10.46
N ALA A 190 -15.25 -0.12 9.86
CA ALA A 190 -14.52 -1.27 9.33
C ALA A 190 -13.56 -1.91 10.38
N GLY A 191 -13.59 -1.43 11.62
CA GLY A 191 -12.82 -1.95 12.75
C GLY A 191 -11.33 -1.58 12.76
N GLY A 192 -10.90 -0.64 11.90
CA GLY A 192 -9.53 -0.12 11.89
C GLY A 192 -9.39 1.19 12.66
N ILE A 193 -8.16 1.54 13.03
CA ILE A 193 -7.83 2.79 13.71
C ILE A 193 -7.94 3.93 12.71
N GLN A 194 -8.91 4.83 12.92
CA GLN A 194 -9.15 6.01 12.07
C GLN A 194 -8.31 7.20 12.51
N SER A 195 -8.23 7.45 13.81
CA SER A 195 -7.47 8.56 14.36
C SER A 195 -7.02 8.25 15.78
N VAL A 196 -5.83 8.73 16.12
CA VAL A 196 -5.31 8.73 17.49
C VAL A 196 -5.01 10.17 17.86
N PHE A 197 -5.27 10.52 19.11
CA PHE A 197 -4.89 11.80 19.69
C PHE A 197 -4.21 11.55 21.03
N PHE A 198 -2.97 12.00 21.15
CA PHE A 198 -2.20 11.88 22.38
C PHE A 198 -2.15 13.21 23.14
N ASP A 199 -2.24 13.10 24.46
CA ASP A 199 -2.08 14.23 25.37
C ASP A 199 -1.39 13.77 26.66
N ALA A 200 -1.00 14.71 27.51
CA ALA A 200 -0.49 14.41 28.84
C ALA A 200 -0.86 15.52 29.82
N VAL A 201 -1.24 15.15 31.03
CA VAL A 201 -1.52 16.11 32.10
C VAL A 201 -0.20 16.71 32.58
N THR A 202 -0.19 18.03 32.74
CA THR A 202 0.92 18.78 33.33
C THR A 202 0.35 19.74 34.37
N CYS A 203 0.92 19.72 35.57
CA CYS A 203 0.53 20.63 36.64
C CYS A 203 1.73 21.49 36.99
N ASP A 204 1.53 22.80 37.03
CA ASP A 204 2.56 23.69 37.55
C ASP A 204 2.66 23.45 39.07
N THR A 205 3.89 23.31 39.57
CA THR A 205 4.11 23.32 41.01
C THR A 205 4.00 24.75 41.48
N ASP A 206 2.97 25.01 42.26
CA ASP A 206 2.74 26.26 42.97
C ASP A 206 4.06 26.82 43.57
N THR A 207 4.35 28.07 43.26
CA THR A 207 5.52 28.82 43.74
C THR A 207 5.11 30.08 44.50
N ASP A 208 3.83 30.29 44.76
CA ASP A 208 3.38 31.43 45.55
C ASP A 208 3.58 31.20 47.07
N ALA A 209 3.53 32.30 47.82
CA ALA A 209 3.94 32.34 49.22
C ALA A 209 2.75 32.11 50.18
N ASP A 210 1.63 31.63 49.63
CA ASP A 210 0.31 31.60 50.26
C ASP A 210 0.13 30.37 51.16
N ASP A 211 1.00 29.37 51.02
CA ASP A 211 0.87 28.04 51.62
C ASP A 211 -0.44 27.33 51.19
N VAL A 212 -1.04 27.79 50.08
CA VAL A 212 -2.23 27.22 49.44
C VAL A 212 -1.82 26.70 48.08
N LYS A 213 -1.66 25.38 47.96
CA LYS A 213 -1.28 24.71 46.71
C LYS A 213 -2.31 24.94 45.60
N ASP A 214 -2.15 25.99 44.81
CA ASP A 214 -2.96 26.26 43.61
C ASP A 214 -2.26 25.62 42.40
N SER A 215 -2.38 24.30 42.29
CA SER A 215 -1.85 23.60 41.12
C SER A 215 -2.78 23.79 39.93
N ASP A 216 -2.45 24.74 39.06
CA ASP A 216 -3.05 24.86 37.73
C ASP A 216 -2.62 23.67 36.87
N CYS A 217 -3.42 22.60 36.95
CA CYS A 217 -3.29 21.44 36.08
C CYS A 217 -3.97 21.72 34.74
N THR A 218 -3.22 21.51 33.66
CA THR A 218 -3.71 21.58 32.28
C THR A 218 -3.10 20.41 31.49
N THR A 219 -3.22 20.41 30.18
CA THR A 219 -2.60 19.40 29.33
C THR A 219 -1.52 19.99 28.43
N LYS A 220 -0.58 19.15 28.00
CA LYS A 220 0.53 19.59 27.14
C LYS A 220 0.04 19.99 25.75
N GLN A 221 -1.01 19.35 25.23
CA GLN A 221 -1.70 19.81 24.02
C GLN A 221 -2.32 21.21 24.22
N ALA A 222 -2.96 21.45 25.37
CA ALA A 222 -3.59 22.75 25.66
C ALA A 222 -2.56 23.89 25.85
N LYS A 223 -1.38 23.60 26.41
CA LYS A 223 -0.29 24.59 26.51
C LYS A 223 0.34 24.89 25.14
N GLY A 224 0.37 23.95 24.20
CA GLY A 224 0.95 24.17 22.87
C GLY A 224 2.40 24.69 22.97
N ASP A 225 2.70 25.82 22.32
CA ASP A 225 4.01 26.48 22.38
C ASP A 225 4.36 26.98 23.80
N ASP A 226 3.38 27.28 24.65
CA ASP A 226 3.59 27.74 26.04
C ASP A 226 4.13 26.63 26.96
N TYR A 227 4.09 25.37 26.52
CA TYR A 227 4.80 24.29 27.21
C TYR A 227 6.32 24.50 27.14
N GLY A 228 6.80 25.15 26.08
CA GLY A 228 8.17 25.66 25.96
C GLY A 228 9.23 24.58 25.83
N MET A 229 8.94 23.47 25.14
CA MET A 229 9.92 22.39 24.96
C MET A 229 11.10 22.83 24.09
N VAL A 230 10.87 23.68 23.08
CA VAL A 230 11.96 24.27 22.28
C VAL A 230 12.67 25.35 23.10
N THR A 231 11.90 26.20 23.77
CA THR A 231 12.40 27.36 24.51
C THR A 231 13.28 26.96 25.70
N TYR A 232 12.91 25.92 26.44
CA TYR A 232 13.56 25.52 27.70
C TYR A 232 14.23 24.14 27.65
N GLY A 233 13.82 23.27 26.72
CA GLY A 233 14.24 21.86 26.65
C GLY A 233 15.31 21.52 25.62
N SER A 234 15.84 22.51 24.89
CA SER A 234 16.78 22.29 23.76
C SER A 234 16.22 21.36 22.66
N ALA A 235 14.90 21.20 22.57
CA ALA A 235 14.26 20.38 21.55
C ALA A 235 14.19 21.12 20.21
N VAL A 236 14.12 20.35 19.12
CA VAL A 236 13.99 20.89 17.76
C VAL A 236 12.54 21.27 17.44
N GLN A 237 11.57 20.61 18.08
CA GLN A 237 10.14 20.83 17.88
C GLN A 237 9.39 20.86 19.22
N GLU A 238 8.22 21.49 19.24
CA GLU A 238 7.36 21.53 20.42
C GLU A 238 6.70 20.17 20.69
N TRP A 239 6.36 19.92 21.96
CA TRP A 239 5.88 18.61 22.42
C TRP A 239 4.62 18.14 21.67
N TYR A 240 3.65 19.03 21.44
CA TYR A 240 2.39 18.68 20.79
C TYR A 240 2.56 18.32 19.30
N LEU A 241 3.52 18.95 18.61
CA LEU A 241 3.84 18.62 17.22
C LEU A 241 4.40 17.19 17.14
N GLN A 242 5.34 16.88 18.02
CA GLN A 242 5.92 15.54 18.10
C GLN A 242 4.86 14.49 18.50
N ALA A 243 3.97 14.80 19.44
CA ALA A 243 2.87 13.91 19.82
C ALA A 243 1.90 13.63 18.65
N ASN A 244 1.60 14.64 17.84
CA ASN A 244 0.77 14.49 16.65
C ASN A 244 1.47 13.65 15.55
N GLU A 245 2.78 13.80 15.38
CA GLU A 245 3.57 12.96 14.46
C GLU A 245 3.54 11.48 14.88
N VAL A 246 3.69 11.19 16.18
CA VAL A 246 3.55 9.83 16.72
C VAL A 246 2.14 9.29 16.49
N ALA A 247 1.10 10.09 16.69
CA ALA A 247 -0.28 9.69 16.42
C ALA A 247 -0.52 9.32 14.94
N VAL A 248 0.07 10.07 14.00
CA VAL A 248 0.00 9.75 12.56
C VAL A 248 0.70 8.43 12.27
N ALA A 249 1.86 8.16 12.86
CA ALA A 249 2.56 6.90 12.69
C ALA A 249 1.75 5.70 13.21
N VAL A 250 1.11 5.83 14.39
CA VAL A 250 0.23 4.80 14.94
C VAL A 250 -0.95 4.50 14.00
N VAL A 251 -1.59 5.52 13.44
CA VAL A 251 -2.68 5.34 12.47
C VAL A 251 -2.17 4.66 11.20
N ALA A 252 -1.02 5.07 10.67
CA ALA A 252 -0.44 4.46 9.47
C ALA A 252 -0.11 2.98 9.67
N ASN A 253 0.38 2.62 10.86
CA ASN A 253 0.76 1.25 11.23
C ASN A 253 -0.40 0.42 11.77
N GLN A 254 -1.59 1.01 11.96
CA GLN A 254 -2.75 0.37 12.59
C GLN A 254 -2.44 -0.22 13.98
N GLY A 255 -1.56 0.44 14.73
CA GLY A 255 -1.10 -0.02 16.05
C GLY A 255 0.23 0.61 16.45
N TRP A 256 0.75 0.20 17.60
CA TRP A 256 2.09 0.57 18.04
C TRP A 256 3.13 -0.25 17.29
N ASP A 257 4.10 0.41 16.67
CA ASP A 257 5.26 -0.21 16.02
C ASP A 257 6.53 0.30 16.70
N THR A 258 7.14 -0.54 17.53
CA THR A 258 8.29 -0.18 18.36
C THR A 258 9.53 0.19 17.54
N ASP A 259 9.69 -0.41 16.34
CA ASP A 259 10.84 -0.14 15.49
C ASP A 259 10.64 1.13 14.64
N GLY A 260 9.37 1.49 14.35
CA GLY A 260 9.02 2.65 13.54
C GLY A 260 8.79 3.96 14.32
N ILE A 261 8.31 3.88 15.56
CA ILE A 261 7.89 5.05 16.35
C ILE A 261 9.06 5.61 17.18
N ASP A 262 9.89 4.77 17.79
CA ASP A 262 11.05 5.20 18.58
C ASP A 262 12.14 5.84 17.69
N ASP A 263 12.22 5.42 16.43
CA ASP A 263 13.15 5.93 15.42
C ASP A 263 12.55 7.07 14.57
N LEU A 264 11.37 7.61 14.92
CA LEU A 264 10.75 8.68 14.16
C LEU A 264 11.65 9.94 14.19
N ALA A 265 12.20 10.27 13.02
CA ALA A 265 13.20 11.33 12.89
C ALA A 265 12.66 12.68 13.40
N GLY A 266 13.19 13.16 14.52
CA GLY A 266 12.83 14.45 15.10
C GLY A 266 11.96 14.38 16.35
N VAL A 267 11.48 13.20 16.74
CA VAL A 267 10.81 12.97 18.02
C VAL A 267 11.87 12.78 19.10
N THR A 268 11.80 13.61 20.14
CA THR A 268 12.70 13.62 21.30
C THR A 268 11.96 13.43 22.62
N ILE A 269 10.64 13.32 22.58
CA ILE A 269 9.80 13.03 23.75
C ILE A 269 9.85 11.55 24.10
N THR A 270 9.68 11.23 25.39
CA THR A 270 9.51 9.83 25.83
C THR A 270 8.12 9.33 25.43
N VAL A 271 8.07 8.25 24.66
CA VAL A 271 6.83 7.72 24.07
C VAL A 271 6.22 6.54 24.82
N THR A 272 6.91 5.95 25.80
CA THR A 272 6.40 4.82 26.61
C THR A 272 5.04 5.11 27.25
N GLY A 273 4.83 6.35 27.72
CA GLY A 273 3.53 6.73 28.29
C GLY A 273 2.39 6.77 27.26
N PHE A 274 2.70 7.00 25.97
CA PHE A 274 1.72 6.93 24.89
C PHE A 274 1.40 5.49 24.50
N GLU A 275 2.41 4.61 24.51
CA GLU A 275 2.24 3.17 24.29
C GLU A 275 1.23 2.61 25.30
N ASP A 276 1.49 2.80 26.60
CA ASP A 276 0.63 2.34 27.69
C ASP A 276 -0.81 2.87 27.54
N ALA A 277 -0.96 4.17 27.24
CA ALA A 277 -2.27 4.80 27.08
C ALA A 277 -3.00 4.30 25.81
N LEU A 278 -2.27 4.02 24.73
CA LEU A 278 -2.84 3.46 23.51
C LEU A 278 -3.31 2.02 23.74
N GLU A 279 -2.49 1.18 24.38
CA GLU A 279 -2.84 -0.21 24.69
C GLU A 279 -4.07 -0.30 25.59
N ASP A 280 -4.20 0.58 26.59
CA ASP A 280 -5.39 0.68 27.44
C ASP A 280 -6.64 1.03 26.62
N ALA A 281 -6.54 1.96 25.66
CA ALA A 281 -7.64 2.30 24.77
C ALA A 281 -8.01 1.16 23.81
N LEU A 282 -7.01 0.48 23.23
CA LEU A 282 -7.22 -0.60 22.26
C LEU A 282 -7.75 -1.88 22.91
N THR A 283 -7.36 -2.17 24.16
CA THR A 283 -7.92 -3.30 24.92
C THR A 283 -9.42 -3.14 25.09
N GLN A 284 -9.90 -1.93 25.41
CA GLN A 284 -11.33 -1.62 25.49
C GLN A 284 -12.06 -1.80 24.16
N ALA A 285 -11.36 -1.64 23.03
CA ALA A 285 -11.91 -1.83 21.70
C ALA A 285 -11.97 -3.31 21.26
N THR A 286 -11.37 -4.22 22.03
CA THR A 286 -11.41 -5.67 21.77
C THR A 286 -12.44 -6.44 22.61
N ASP A 287 -13.00 -5.80 23.64
CA ASP A 287 -14.04 -6.35 24.52
C ASP A 287 -15.48 -6.11 24.01
#